data_AF-A0A927U6R8-F1
#
_entry.id   AF-A0A927U6R8-F1
#
_cell.length_a   1.000
_cell.length_b   1.000
_cell.length_c   1.000
_cell.angle_alpha   90.00
_cell.angle_beta   90.00
_cell.angle_gamma   90.00
#
_symmetry.space_group_name_H-M   'P 1'
#
loop_
_entity.id
_entity.type
_entity.pdbx_description
1 polymer ?
#
loop_
_entity_poly.entity_id
_entity_poly.type
_entity_poly.pdbx_seq_one_letter_code
_entity_poly.pdbx_strand_id
1 'polypeptide(L)'
;MGYSNNYNSKLNTSSAKPSITLDESFTGNYVVITEKVVYSTYEYDRKEIDSIPRGTEVSVTGNSSNGFYRFDYTKGDGSIVDGYLLYKNKDNIVPKEEYDEAWEKTGIVEPHCTKDGYIQYFNYLSELNKKEILAATGHVPGEMIVTKEPTIFSVGIQTVSCEKCEQVLEVEYISPLVPPLMWVMLLVVVIIFIISGIVFIRSKNKQ
;
A
#
# COMPACT_ATOMS: atom_id res chain seq x y z
N MET A 1 -52.34 77.60 -4.35
CA MET A 1 -52.26 76.29 -3.65
C MET A 1 -50.87 75.73 -3.93
N GLY A 2 -49.90 75.72 -3.00
CA GLY A 2 -49.78 74.73 -1.91
C GLY A 2 -49.63 73.34 -2.53
N TYR A 3 -48.49 72.64 -2.50
CA TYR A 3 -47.74 72.21 -1.31
C TYR A 3 -46.24 71.98 -1.61
N SER A 4 -45.38 72.55 -0.75
CA SER A 4 -44.11 71.93 -0.36
C SER A 4 -44.43 70.72 0.51
N ASN A 5 -43.65 69.64 0.45
CA ASN A 5 -42.97 69.08 1.63
C ASN A 5 -41.97 67.98 1.26
N ASN A 6 -40.70 68.35 1.45
CA ASN A 6 -39.57 67.56 1.91
C ASN A 6 -39.83 66.07 2.24
N TYR A 7 -39.28 65.19 1.41
CA TYR A 7 -38.76 63.90 1.88
C TYR A 7 -37.25 63.99 1.98
N ASN A 8 -36.78 64.52 3.10
CA ASN A 8 -35.41 64.33 3.57
C ASN A 8 -35.50 63.57 4.89
N SER A 9 -35.42 62.25 4.83
CA SER A 9 -35.18 61.41 6.00
C SER A 9 -34.12 60.36 5.65
N LYS A 10 -32.86 60.79 5.80
CA LYS A 10 -31.72 59.99 6.26
C LYS A 10 -31.65 58.54 5.75
N LEU A 11 -31.10 58.36 4.55
CA LEU A 11 -30.28 57.18 4.28
C LEU A 11 -28.98 57.34 5.04
N ASN A 12 -28.98 56.92 6.31
CA ASN A 12 -27.74 56.69 7.04
C ASN A 12 -27.94 55.55 8.03
N THR A 13 -28.10 54.35 7.49
CA THR A 13 -27.83 53.12 8.23
C THR A 13 -26.48 52.62 7.75
N SER A 14 -25.42 53.00 8.46
CA SER A 14 -24.22 52.18 8.51
C SER A 14 -24.66 50.84 9.11
N SER A 15 -25.01 49.87 8.26
CA SER A 15 -25.33 48.51 8.68
C SER A 15 -24.04 47.86 9.20
N ALA A 16 -23.77 48.04 10.49
CA ALA A 16 -22.71 47.31 11.16
C ALA A 16 -22.92 45.80 10.93
N LYS A 17 -21.88 45.10 10.48
CA LYS A 17 -21.94 43.65 10.29
C LYS A 17 -22.33 42.98 11.61
N PRO A 18 -23.16 41.93 11.59
CA PRO A 18 -23.56 41.27 12.83
C PRO A 18 -22.34 40.65 13.52
N SER A 19 -22.34 40.68 14.86
CA SER A 19 -21.27 40.09 15.67
C SER A 19 -21.28 38.56 15.51
N ILE A 20 -20.12 37.99 15.23
CA ILE A 20 -19.92 36.53 15.21
C ILE A 20 -19.39 36.12 16.59
N THR A 21 -19.84 34.99 17.12
CA THR A 21 -19.44 34.45 18.43
C THR A 21 -18.78 33.10 18.25
N LEU A 22 -17.80 32.79 19.10
CA LEU A 22 -17.14 31.49 19.18
C LEU A 22 -17.54 30.80 20.48
N ASP A 23 -18.08 29.59 20.38
CA ASP A 23 -18.31 28.72 21.52
C ASP A 23 -17.15 27.72 21.62
N GLU A 24 -16.30 27.93 22.62
CA GLU A 24 -15.11 27.11 22.89
C GLU A 24 -15.42 25.84 23.70
N SER A 25 -16.66 25.71 24.21
CA SER A 25 -17.08 24.49 24.89
C SER A 25 -17.36 23.34 23.92
N PHE A 26 -17.58 23.67 22.64
CA PHE A 26 -17.73 22.69 21.58
C PHE A 26 -16.36 22.14 21.16
N THR A 27 -16.04 20.93 21.63
CA THR A 27 -14.77 20.26 21.31
C THR A 27 -15.00 18.81 20.88
N GLY A 28 -14.10 18.26 20.07
CA GLY A 28 -14.13 16.84 19.72
C GLY A 28 -13.19 16.47 18.58
N ASN A 29 -13.04 15.18 18.33
CA ASN A 29 -12.28 14.68 17.19
C ASN A 29 -13.23 14.40 16.02
N TYR A 30 -12.85 14.91 14.86
CA TYR A 30 -13.67 14.85 13.66
C TYR A 30 -12.81 14.49 12.46
N VAL A 31 -13.45 13.97 11.41
CA VAL A 31 -12.78 13.63 10.15
C VAL A 31 -13.42 14.40 9.01
N VAL A 32 -12.56 15.07 8.24
CA VAL A 32 -12.96 15.81 7.04
C VAL A 32 -13.27 14.81 5.93
N ILE A 33 -14.53 14.74 5.47
CA ILE A 33 -14.97 13.72 4.50
C ILE A 33 -14.95 14.20 3.04
N THR A 34 -14.87 15.51 2.83
CA THR A 34 -14.65 16.13 1.52
C THR A 34 -13.53 17.15 1.62
N GLU A 35 -12.75 17.37 0.55
CA GLU A 35 -11.66 18.36 0.59
C GLU A 35 -12.18 19.75 1.00
N LYS A 36 -11.48 20.39 1.95
CA LYS A 36 -11.89 21.70 2.49
C LYS A 36 -10.76 22.70 2.51
N VAL A 37 -11.12 23.95 2.26
CA VAL A 37 -10.24 25.10 2.46
C VAL A 37 -10.18 25.44 3.95
N VAL A 38 -8.96 25.66 4.44
CA VAL A 38 -8.67 26.22 5.76
C VAL A 38 -8.61 27.73 5.65
N TYR A 39 -9.30 28.41 6.57
CA TYR A 39 -9.31 29.86 6.67
C TYR A 39 -8.49 30.33 7.88
N SER A 40 -7.93 31.54 7.78
CA SER A 40 -7.16 32.19 8.85
C SER A 40 -8.00 32.68 10.04
N THR A 41 -9.29 32.90 9.83
CA THR A 41 -10.26 33.35 10.84
C THR A 41 -11.67 32.95 10.43
N TYR A 42 -12.60 32.87 11.39
CA TYR A 42 -14.03 32.74 11.14
C TYR A 42 -14.70 34.09 10.83
N GLU A 43 -13.98 35.20 10.90
CA GLU A 43 -14.50 36.54 10.64
C GLU A 43 -14.72 36.84 9.14
N TYR A 44 -15.18 38.05 8.84
CA TYR A 44 -15.57 38.45 7.49
C TYR A 44 -14.39 38.72 6.55
N ASP A 45 -13.21 39.02 7.08
CA ASP A 45 -11.96 39.32 6.35
C ASP A 45 -11.03 38.09 6.24
N ARG A 46 -11.59 36.90 6.50
CA ARG A 46 -10.90 35.62 6.39
C ARG A 46 -10.16 35.43 5.08
N LYS A 47 -8.98 34.81 5.17
CA LYS A 47 -8.14 34.43 4.03
C LYS A 47 -8.01 32.93 3.98
N GLU A 48 -8.01 32.39 2.78
CA GLU A 48 -7.66 30.98 2.54
C GLU A 48 -6.15 30.83 2.81
N ILE A 49 -5.79 29.85 3.64
CA ILE A 49 -4.40 29.61 4.03
C ILE A 49 -3.90 28.23 3.61
N ASP A 50 -4.79 27.25 3.45
CA ASP A 50 -4.44 25.90 3.01
C ASP A 50 -5.69 25.11 2.57
N SER A 51 -5.50 23.87 2.14
CA SER A 51 -6.52 22.86 1.92
C SER A 51 -6.25 21.62 2.77
N ILE A 52 -7.29 21.10 3.43
CA ILE A 52 -7.26 19.83 4.14
C ILE A 52 -7.89 18.75 3.25
N PRO A 53 -7.15 17.66 2.95
CA PRO A 53 -7.67 16.58 2.13
C PRO A 53 -8.73 15.78 2.89
N ARG A 54 -9.60 15.10 2.13
CA ARG A 54 -10.54 14.13 2.69
C ARG A 54 -9.81 13.01 3.46
N GLY A 55 -10.44 12.49 4.50
CA GLY A 55 -9.88 11.50 5.42
C GLY A 55 -8.98 12.08 6.51
N THR A 56 -8.77 13.40 6.55
CA THR A 56 -7.93 14.03 7.59
C THR A 56 -8.67 14.14 8.90
N GLU A 57 -8.04 13.63 9.97
CA GLU A 57 -8.49 13.82 11.34
C GLU A 57 -8.10 15.23 11.84
N VAL A 58 -9.06 15.92 12.45
CA VAL A 58 -8.87 17.24 13.05
C VAL A 58 -9.47 17.27 14.45
N SER A 59 -8.77 17.91 15.38
CA SER A 59 -9.29 18.16 16.73
C SER A 59 -9.96 19.53 16.76
N VAL A 60 -11.29 19.53 16.81
CA VAL A 60 -12.10 20.74 16.88
C VAL A 60 -12.06 21.30 18.30
N THR A 61 -11.78 22.60 18.43
CA THR A 61 -11.63 23.33 19.69
C THR A 61 -12.66 24.43 19.87
N GLY A 62 -13.61 24.56 18.96
CA GLY A 62 -14.73 25.49 19.07
C GLY A 62 -15.57 25.54 17.81
N ASN A 63 -16.76 26.11 17.91
CA ASN A 63 -17.60 26.41 16.75
C ASN A 63 -18.09 27.86 16.77
N SER A 64 -18.15 28.47 15.60
CA SER A 64 -18.62 29.84 15.45
C SER A 64 -20.08 29.90 15.05
N SER A 65 -20.78 30.97 15.44
CA SER A 65 -22.20 31.18 15.10
C SER A 65 -22.47 31.35 13.61
N ASN A 66 -21.43 31.62 12.81
CA ASN A 66 -21.51 31.67 11.34
C ASN A 66 -21.12 30.36 10.63
N GLY A 67 -20.88 29.27 11.38
CA GLY A 67 -20.75 27.94 10.80
C GLY A 67 -19.32 27.48 10.51
N PHE A 68 -18.34 27.93 11.31
CA PHE A 68 -16.97 27.42 11.25
C PHE A 68 -16.64 26.56 12.46
N TYR A 69 -15.81 25.55 12.26
CA TYR A 69 -15.09 24.88 13.33
C TYR A 69 -13.68 25.47 13.43
N ARG A 70 -13.25 25.74 14.66
CA ARG A 70 -11.86 26.07 15.01
C ARG A 70 -11.11 24.76 15.28
N PHE A 71 -9.87 24.66 14.82
CA PHE A 71 -8.99 23.54 15.11
C PHE A 71 -7.53 24.01 15.11
N ASP A 72 -6.64 23.22 15.70
CA ASP A 72 -5.20 23.49 15.71
C ASP A 72 -4.61 23.13 14.34
N TYR A 73 -4.20 24.14 13.56
CA TYR A 73 -3.62 23.98 12.23
C TYR A 73 -2.10 24.17 12.29
N THR A 74 -1.36 23.13 11.89
CA THR A 74 0.11 23.17 11.79
C THR A 74 0.51 23.61 10.39
N LYS A 75 1.15 24.77 10.28
CA LYS A 75 1.71 25.28 9.03
C LYS A 75 2.89 24.42 8.57
N GLY A 76 3.27 24.55 7.30
CA GLY A 76 4.45 23.88 6.74
C GLY A 76 5.78 24.22 7.42
N ASP A 77 5.84 25.30 8.22
CA ASP A 77 7.01 25.69 9.04
C ASP A 77 6.99 25.09 10.46
N GLY A 78 5.99 24.28 10.80
CA GLY A 78 5.81 23.66 12.11
C GLY A 78 5.08 24.55 13.14
N SER A 79 4.71 25.78 12.79
CA SER A 79 3.95 26.66 13.69
C SER A 79 2.50 26.20 13.80
N ILE A 80 1.98 26.11 15.03
CA ILE A 80 0.56 25.86 15.28
C ILE A 80 -0.18 27.19 15.35
N VAL A 81 -1.25 27.33 14.57
CA VAL A 81 -2.16 28.48 14.59
C VAL A 81 -3.61 28.00 14.57
N ASP A 82 -4.55 28.87 14.92
CA ASP A 82 -5.96 28.58 14.70
C ASP A 82 -6.26 28.47 13.19
N GLY A 83 -6.80 27.32 12.80
CA GLY A 83 -7.42 27.11 11.49
C GLY A 83 -8.93 27.07 11.61
N TYR A 84 -9.62 27.47 10.53
CA TYR A 84 -11.08 27.50 10.49
C TYR A 84 -11.63 26.76 9.28
N LEU A 85 -12.55 25.81 9.51
CA LEU A 85 -13.23 25.04 8.46
C LEU A 85 -14.72 25.35 8.43
N LEU A 86 -15.27 25.61 7.25
CA LEU A 86 -16.71 25.83 7.08
C LEU A 86 -17.47 24.48 7.16
N TYR A 87 -18.35 24.32 8.15
CA TYR A 87 -19.10 23.08 8.37
C TYR A 87 -20.58 23.14 7.97
N LYS A 88 -21.08 24.32 7.53
CA LYS A 88 -22.52 24.63 7.40
C LYS A 88 -23.36 23.69 6.50
N ASN A 89 -22.77 22.70 5.85
CA ASN A 89 -23.50 21.68 5.09
C ASN A 89 -23.54 20.28 5.73
N LYS A 90 -22.96 20.02 6.91
CA LYS A 90 -22.82 18.68 7.56
C LYS A 90 -22.11 17.59 6.73
N ASP A 91 -22.11 17.68 5.40
CA ASP A 91 -21.46 16.77 4.44
C ASP A 91 -19.94 16.99 4.32
N ASN A 92 -19.36 17.80 5.20
CA ASN A 92 -17.96 18.21 5.11
C ASN A 92 -17.08 17.51 6.14
N ILE A 93 -17.66 17.18 7.29
CA ILE A 93 -16.93 16.69 8.45
C ILE A 93 -17.89 15.90 9.35
N VAL A 94 -17.42 14.79 9.91
CA VAL A 94 -18.22 13.90 10.77
C VAL A 94 -17.42 13.56 12.05
N PRO A 95 -18.09 13.21 13.16
CA PRO A 95 -17.40 12.70 14.34
C PRO A 95 -16.49 11.51 13.98
N LYS A 96 -15.36 11.40 14.67
CA LYS A 96 -14.39 10.32 14.40
C LYS A 96 -15.01 8.93 14.57
N GLU A 97 -15.85 8.74 15.57
CA GLU A 97 -16.49 7.44 15.81
C GLU A 97 -17.39 7.04 14.61
N GLU A 98 -18.20 7.99 14.11
CA GLU A 98 -19.04 7.79 12.92
C GLU A 98 -18.20 7.49 11.68
N TYR A 99 -17.06 8.16 11.50
CA TYR A 99 -16.13 7.89 10.41
C TYR A 99 -15.53 6.49 10.46
N ASP A 100 -15.14 6.04 11.65
CA ASP A 100 -14.49 4.75 11.85
C ASP A 100 -15.49 3.59 11.66
N GLU A 101 -16.76 3.79 12.03
CA GLU A 101 -17.87 2.86 11.76
C GLU A 101 -18.28 2.81 10.28
N ALA A 102 -17.94 3.84 9.49
CA ALA A 102 -18.32 3.91 8.08
C ALA A 102 -17.47 3.06 7.12
N TRP A 103 -16.47 2.33 7.63
CA TRP A 103 -15.66 1.42 6.82
C TRP A 103 -16.34 0.07 6.61
N GLU A 104 -16.59 -0.28 5.35
CA GLU A 104 -17.12 -1.57 4.94
C GLU A 104 -16.09 -2.36 4.15
N LYS A 105 -16.07 -3.68 4.35
CA LYS A 105 -15.27 -4.60 3.55
C LYS A 105 -15.96 -4.83 2.19
N THR A 106 -15.30 -4.41 1.11
CA THR A 106 -15.87 -4.47 -0.25
C THR A 106 -15.25 -5.55 -1.13
N GLY A 107 -14.13 -6.14 -0.73
CA GLY A 107 -13.50 -7.21 -1.50
C GLY A 107 -12.39 -7.94 -0.78
N ILE A 108 -12.07 -9.12 -1.30
CA ILE A 108 -10.93 -9.94 -0.87
C ILE A 108 -10.23 -10.43 -2.13
N VAL A 109 -8.92 -10.28 -2.15
CA VAL A 109 -8.02 -11.00 -3.05
C VAL A 109 -7.22 -11.94 -2.18
N GLU A 110 -7.39 -13.25 -2.38
CA GLU A 110 -6.68 -14.26 -1.60
C GLU A 110 -5.18 -14.22 -1.91
N PRO A 111 -4.31 -14.38 -0.90
CA PRO A 111 -2.89 -14.51 -1.12
C PRO A 111 -2.55 -15.80 -1.87
N HIS A 112 -1.45 -15.78 -2.61
CA HIS A 112 -0.90 -16.93 -3.32
C HIS A 112 0.51 -17.25 -2.81
N CYS A 113 1.18 -18.26 -3.40
CA CYS A 113 2.49 -18.71 -2.93
C CYS A 113 3.55 -17.59 -2.95
N THR A 114 3.48 -16.69 -3.94
CA THR A 114 4.47 -15.62 -4.16
C THR A 114 3.87 -14.22 -4.25
N LYS A 115 2.53 -14.11 -4.24
CA LYS A 115 1.83 -12.83 -4.36
C LYS A 115 0.98 -12.61 -3.12
N ASP A 116 1.13 -11.44 -2.54
CA ASP A 116 0.26 -11.00 -1.45
C ASP A 116 -1.18 -10.88 -1.96
N GLY A 117 -2.10 -11.21 -1.08
CA GLY A 117 -3.51 -10.88 -1.20
C GLY A 117 -3.80 -9.57 -0.48
N TYR A 118 -5.07 -9.17 -0.44
CA TYR A 118 -5.49 -8.05 0.38
C TYR A 118 -7.00 -8.07 0.65
N ILE A 119 -7.39 -7.44 1.74
CA ILE A 119 -8.78 -7.06 2.00
C ILE A 119 -8.95 -5.60 1.59
N GLN A 120 -9.94 -5.34 0.74
CA GLN A 120 -10.33 -4.00 0.33
C GLN A 120 -11.44 -3.48 1.25
N TYR A 121 -11.25 -2.27 1.75
CA TYR A 121 -12.27 -1.53 2.49
C TYR A 121 -12.62 -0.24 1.76
N PHE A 122 -13.88 0.16 1.88
CA PHE A 122 -14.45 1.40 1.37
C PHE A 122 -15.13 2.16 2.51
N ASN A 123 -14.92 3.47 2.58
CA ASN A 123 -15.63 4.34 3.52
C ASN A 123 -16.73 5.10 2.78
N TYR A 124 -18.00 4.88 3.13
CA TYR A 124 -19.11 5.51 2.39
C TYR A 124 -19.31 7.01 2.69
N LEU A 125 -18.68 7.54 3.75
CA LEU A 125 -18.74 8.97 4.07
C LEU A 125 -17.71 9.79 3.28
N SER A 126 -16.47 9.29 3.15
CA SER A 126 -15.39 9.99 2.41
C SER A 126 -15.13 9.46 1.00
N GLU A 127 -15.76 8.36 0.63
CA GLU A 127 -15.52 7.60 -0.61
C GLU A 127 -14.07 7.08 -0.74
N LEU A 128 -13.34 7.01 0.39
CA LEU A 128 -11.96 6.54 0.41
C LEU A 128 -11.88 5.01 0.41
N ASN A 129 -10.75 4.53 -0.09
CA ASN A 129 -10.42 3.11 -0.18
C ASN A 129 -9.14 2.85 0.62
N LYS A 130 -9.11 1.77 1.41
CA LYS A 130 -7.89 1.28 2.06
C LYS A 130 -7.73 -0.22 1.84
N LYS A 131 -6.48 -0.68 1.86
CA LYS A 131 -6.13 -2.09 1.70
C LYS A 131 -5.40 -2.59 2.94
N GLU A 132 -5.85 -3.70 3.47
CA GLU A 132 -5.10 -4.49 4.44
C GLU A 132 -4.40 -5.63 3.68
N ILE A 133 -3.08 -5.70 3.76
CA ILE A 133 -2.29 -6.69 3.02
C ILE A 133 -2.35 -8.04 3.71
N LEU A 134 -2.66 -9.09 2.95
CA LEU A 134 -2.54 -10.48 3.38
C LEU A 134 -1.25 -11.02 2.78
N ALA A 135 -0.27 -11.33 3.61
CA ALA A 135 1.02 -11.81 3.14
C ALA A 135 0.89 -13.09 2.29
N ALA A 136 1.76 -13.23 1.29
CA ALA A 136 1.88 -14.44 0.49
C ALA A 136 1.99 -15.68 1.39
N THR A 137 1.34 -16.76 0.98
CA THR A 137 1.25 -17.99 1.79
C THR A 137 2.56 -18.79 1.81
N GLY A 138 3.52 -18.43 0.95
CA GLY A 138 4.74 -19.19 0.75
C GLY A 138 4.52 -20.49 -0.01
N HIS A 139 5.62 -21.18 -0.31
CA HIS A 139 5.58 -22.49 -0.95
C HIS A 139 5.39 -23.59 0.09
N VAL A 140 4.58 -24.58 -0.26
CA VAL A 140 4.43 -25.82 0.52
C VAL A 140 5.11 -26.94 -0.26
N PRO A 141 6.26 -27.47 0.18
CA PRO A 141 6.94 -28.56 -0.49
C PRO A 141 6.05 -29.81 -0.57
N GLY A 142 5.88 -30.34 -1.77
CA GLY A 142 5.17 -31.60 -1.98
C GLY A 142 6.08 -32.81 -1.92
N GLU A 143 5.58 -33.94 -2.41
CA GLU A 143 6.36 -35.16 -2.50
C GLU A 143 7.52 -35.04 -3.49
N MET A 144 8.63 -35.67 -3.14
CA MET A 144 9.78 -35.81 -4.04
C MET A 144 9.45 -36.84 -5.12
N ILE A 145 9.52 -36.41 -6.38
CA ILE A 145 9.23 -37.27 -7.53
C ILE A 145 10.45 -37.43 -8.40
N VAL A 146 10.72 -38.66 -8.86
CA VAL A 146 11.74 -38.93 -9.88
C VAL A 146 11.18 -38.49 -11.23
N THR A 147 11.70 -37.39 -11.77
CA THR A 147 11.29 -36.87 -13.09
C THR A 147 12.12 -37.47 -14.22
N LYS A 148 13.30 -37.99 -13.90
CA LYS A 148 14.17 -38.69 -14.84
C LYS A 148 14.89 -39.83 -14.14
N GLU A 149 14.66 -41.05 -14.60
CA GLU A 149 15.38 -42.21 -14.08
C GLU A 149 16.89 -42.13 -14.40
N PRO A 150 17.78 -42.53 -13.48
CA PRO A 150 19.19 -42.67 -13.78
C PRO A 150 19.39 -43.83 -14.77
N THR A 151 20.45 -43.74 -15.57
CA THR A 151 20.87 -44.84 -16.46
C THR A 151 22.29 -45.28 -16.09
N ILE A 152 22.81 -46.29 -16.80
CA ILE A 152 24.19 -46.75 -16.64
C ILE A 152 25.18 -45.58 -16.81
N PHE A 153 24.89 -44.63 -17.71
CA PHE A 153 25.82 -43.55 -18.06
C PHE A 153 25.32 -42.14 -17.78
N SER A 154 24.03 -41.95 -17.42
CA SER A 154 23.46 -40.64 -17.15
C SER A 154 22.88 -40.54 -15.74
N VAL A 155 23.06 -39.38 -15.11
CA VAL A 155 22.37 -39.04 -13.86
C VAL A 155 20.85 -39.04 -14.03
N GLY A 156 20.16 -39.45 -12.97
CA GLY A 156 18.72 -39.24 -12.80
C GLY A 156 18.44 -37.88 -12.15
N ILE A 157 17.18 -37.48 -12.14
CA ILE A 157 16.71 -36.22 -11.55
C ILE A 157 15.47 -36.53 -10.73
N GLN A 158 15.46 -36.05 -9.49
CA GLN A 158 14.27 -35.96 -8.66
C GLN A 158 13.99 -34.52 -8.28
N THR A 159 12.73 -34.15 -8.20
CA THR A 159 12.28 -32.78 -7.97
C THR A 159 11.24 -32.74 -6.88
N VAL A 160 11.29 -31.69 -6.06
CA VAL A 160 10.23 -31.33 -5.12
C VAL A 160 9.53 -30.10 -5.67
N SER A 161 8.22 -30.20 -5.91
CA SER A 161 7.39 -29.09 -6.40
C SER A 161 6.42 -28.62 -5.32
N CYS A 162 6.02 -27.35 -5.40
CA CYS A 162 5.01 -26.80 -4.50
C CYS A 162 3.65 -27.48 -4.76
N GLU A 163 3.00 -28.01 -3.72
CA GLU A 163 1.69 -28.68 -3.86
C GLU A 163 0.58 -27.74 -4.36
N LYS A 164 0.72 -26.44 -4.10
CA LYS A 164 -0.31 -25.44 -4.40
C LYS A 164 -0.17 -24.80 -5.78
N CYS A 165 1.06 -24.60 -6.24
CA CYS A 165 1.33 -23.82 -7.46
C CYS A 165 2.29 -24.51 -8.44
N GLU A 166 2.68 -25.75 -8.15
CA GLU A 166 3.50 -26.62 -9.01
C GLU A 166 4.91 -26.09 -9.34
N GLN A 167 5.32 -24.95 -8.75
CA GLN A 167 6.66 -24.42 -8.90
C GLN A 167 7.68 -25.38 -8.29
N VAL A 168 8.72 -25.71 -9.06
CA VAL A 168 9.86 -26.52 -8.58
C VAL A 168 10.60 -25.73 -7.49
N LEU A 169 10.74 -26.34 -6.32
CA LEU A 169 11.42 -25.76 -5.15
C LEU A 169 12.84 -26.30 -5.02
N GLU A 170 13.00 -27.60 -5.24
CA GLU A 170 14.27 -28.29 -5.09
C GLU A 170 14.47 -29.29 -6.22
N VAL A 171 15.72 -29.42 -6.67
CA VAL A 171 16.15 -30.37 -7.69
C VAL A 171 17.36 -31.11 -7.16
N GLU A 172 17.25 -32.43 -7.04
CA GLU A 172 18.34 -33.30 -6.64
C GLU A 172 18.73 -34.24 -7.78
N TYR A 173 20.02 -34.59 -7.82
CA TYR A 173 20.59 -35.45 -8.85
C TYR A 173 20.84 -36.86 -8.29
N ILE A 174 20.35 -37.86 -9.01
CA ILE A 174 20.56 -39.27 -8.68
C ILE A 174 21.78 -39.78 -9.44
N SER A 175 22.71 -40.41 -8.74
CA SER A 175 23.93 -40.96 -9.35
C SER A 175 23.59 -42.01 -10.44
N PRO A 176 24.38 -42.11 -11.52
CA PRO A 176 24.21 -43.16 -12.53
C PRO A 176 24.42 -44.55 -11.92
N LEU A 177 23.85 -45.58 -12.55
CA LEU A 177 23.89 -46.95 -12.02
C LEU A 177 25.29 -47.58 -12.08
N VAL A 178 26.23 -47.02 -12.87
CA VAL A 178 27.59 -47.56 -12.98
C VAL A 178 28.40 -47.25 -11.72
N PRO A 179 29.01 -48.26 -11.05
CA PRO A 179 29.91 -48.03 -9.94
C PRO A 179 31.08 -47.10 -10.33
N PRO A 180 31.51 -46.18 -9.45
CA PRO A 180 32.61 -45.24 -9.73
C PRO A 180 33.91 -45.94 -10.17
N LEU A 181 34.17 -47.14 -9.63
CA LEU A 181 35.34 -47.94 -9.96
C LEU A 181 35.37 -48.42 -11.42
N MET A 182 34.23 -48.53 -12.09
CA MET A 182 34.18 -48.99 -13.48
C MET A 182 34.78 -47.95 -14.44
N TRP A 183 34.60 -46.65 -14.16
CA TRP A 183 35.27 -45.56 -14.88
C TRP A 183 36.79 -45.61 -14.69
N VAL A 184 37.24 -45.91 -13.47
CA VAL A 184 38.67 -46.09 -13.16
C VAL A 184 39.24 -47.26 -13.96
N MET A 185 38.53 -48.38 -14.02
CA MET A 185 38.96 -49.55 -14.80
C MET A 185 39.03 -49.26 -16.30
N LEU A 186 38.06 -48.53 -16.87
CA LEU A 186 38.08 -48.12 -18.28
C LEU A 186 39.28 -47.21 -18.59
N LEU A 187 39.58 -46.25 -17.71
CA LEU A 187 40.76 -45.37 -17.89
C LEU A 187 42.07 -46.18 -17.87
N VAL A 188 42.20 -47.14 -16.94
CA VAL A 188 43.38 -48.02 -16.88
C VAL A 188 43.52 -48.84 -18.17
N VAL A 189 42.42 -49.39 -18.69
CA VAL A 189 42.43 -50.15 -19.96
C VAL A 189 42.86 -49.27 -21.14
N VAL A 190 42.33 -48.05 -21.26
CA VAL A 190 42.72 -47.11 -22.32
C VAL A 190 44.21 -46.75 -22.22
N ILE A 191 44.73 -46.50 -21.01
CA ILE A 191 46.16 -46.23 -20.79
C ILE A 191 47.02 -47.42 -21.23
N ILE A 192 46.61 -48.65 -20.92
CA ILE A 192 47.33 -49.87 -21.35
C ILE A 192 47.36 -49.98 -22.88
N PHE A 193 46.26 -49.69 -23.57
CA PHE A 193 46.21 -49.70 -25.04
C PHE A 193 47.06 -48.58 -25.68
N ILE A 194 47.12 -47.41 -25.08
CA ILE A 194 48.01 -46.32 -25.54
C ILE A 194 49.47 -46.72 -25.37
N ILE A 195 49.85 -47.26 -24.21
CA ILE A 195 51.22 -47.71 -23.94
C ILE A 195 51.62 -48.83 -24.91
N SER A 196 50.77 -49.83 -25.12
CA SER A 196 51.05 -50.92 -26.06
C SER A 196 51.15 -50.43 -27.50
N GLY A 197 50.31 -49.49 -27.92
CA GLY A 197 50.42 -48.81 -29.21
C GLY A 197 51.74 -48.05 -29.38
N ILE A 198 52.17 -47.29 -28.37
CA ILE A 198 53.46 -46.57 -28.37
C ILE A 198 54.63 -47.56 -28.45
N VAL A 199 54.59 -48.65 -27.70
CA VAL A 199 55.63 -49.69 -27.73
C VAL A 199 55.69 -50.36 -29.11
N PHE A 200 54.54 -50.63 -29.72
CA PHE A 200 54.45 -51.21 -31.07
C PHE A 200 54.93 -50.25 -32.17
N ILE A 201 54.63 -48.96 -32.08
CA ILE A 201 55.17 -47.95 -33.01
C ILE A 201 56.69 -47.84 -32.86
N ARG A 202 57.20 -47.82 -31.63
CA ARG A 202 58.65 -47.85 -31.36
C ARG A 202 59.32 -49.12 -31.85
N SER A 203 58.65 -50.27 -31.78
CA SER A 203 59.22 -51.53 -32.27
C SER A 203 59.27 -51.57 -33.81
N LYS A 204 58.30 -50.97 -34.51
CA LYS A 204 58.33 -50.82 -35.97
C LYS A 204 59.36 -49.81 -36.47
N ASN A 205 59.59 -48.69 -35.77
CA ASN A 205 60.63 -47.72 -36.16
C ASN A 205 62.08 -48.20 -35.91
N LYS A 206 62.26 -49.40 -35.33
CA LYS A 206 63.57 -50.03 -35.10
C LYS A 206 63.92 -51.15 -36.11
N GLN A 207 63.07 -51.38 -37.12
CA GLN A 207 63.41 -52.19 -38.30
C GLN A 207 63.71 -51.27 -39.48
#